data_AF-A0A7C0ZGK5-F1
#
_entry.id   AF-A0A7C0ZGK5-F1
#
_cell.length_a   1.000
_cell.length_b   1.000
_cell.length_c   1.000
_cell.angle_alpha   90.00
_cell.angle_beta   90.00
_cell.angle_gamma   90.00
#
_symmetry.space_group_name_H-M   'P 1'
#
loop_
_entity.id
_entity.type
_entity.pdbx_description
1 polymer ?
#
loop_
_entity_poly.entity_id
_entity_poly.type
_entity_poly.pdbx_seq_one_letter_code
_entity_poly.pdbx_strand_id
1 'polypeptide(L)'
;MRKIIAKMAVFLLMAGFLGTGLLPALPALAQEQTVLDKKCTACHQVDIILESRRTVPEWQEIVTRMAEHAEGELSKVDQLIVLNYLKQHLAVKVVK
;
A
#
# COMPACT_ATOMS: atom_id res chain seq x y z
N MET A 1 -43.88 1.17 47.14
CA MET A 1 -44.12 1.83 45.83
C MET A 1 -42.91 1.60 44.93
N ARG A 2 -43.14 1.09 43.72
CA ARG A 2 -42.17 0.65 42.69
C ARG A 2 -41.15 1.72 42.27
N LYS A 3 -39.87 1.34 42.19
CA LYS A 3 -38.84 1.84 41.24
C LYS A 3 -37.91 0.67 40.90
N ILE A 4 -38.34 -0.27 40.05
CA ILE A 4 -37.90 -0.46 38.66
C ILE A 4 -36.37 -0.57 38.48
N ILE A 5 -35.89 -1.81 38.58
CA ILE A 5 -34.88 -2.51 37.76
C ILE A 5 -33.50 -1.83 37.62
N ALA A 6 -32.58 -2.29 38.47
CA ALA A 6 -31.14 -2.12 38.35
C ALA A 6 -30.64 -2.68 37.00
N LYS A 7 -29.87 -1.84 36.29
CA LYS A 7 -29.24 -2.17 35.01
C LYS A 7 -28.34 -3.39 35.17
N MET A 8 -28.75 -4.41 34.42
CA MET A 8 -28.07 -5.63 34.03
C MET A 8 -26.54 -5.64 34.17
N ALA A 9 -26.08 -6.71 34.82
CA ALA A 9 -24.94 -7.52 34.44
C ALA A 9 -23.60 -6.79 34.30
N VAL A 10 -22.96 -6.62 35.46
CA VAL A 10 -21.55 -6.96 35.61
C VAL A 10 -21.38 -8.40 35.11
N PHE A 11 -20.88 -8.56 33.88
CA PHE A 11 -20.36 -9.84 33.40
C PHE A 11 -18.92 -9.62 32.95
N LEU A 12 -18.03 -10.21 33.73
CA LEU A 12 -16.64 -10.45 33.42
C LEU A 12 -16.49 -10.95 31.98
N LEU A 13 -15.42 -10.52 31.30
CA LEU A 13 -14.34 -11.38 30.81
C LEU A 13 -13.27 -10.51 30.13
N MET A 14 -12.29 -10.11 30.93
CA MET A 14 -10.92 -9.90 30.47
C MET A 14 -10.42 -11.24 29.91
N ALA A 15 -10.52 -11.44 28.60
CA ALA A 15 -9.99 -12.61 27.93
C ALA A 15 -9.13 -12.18 26.74
N GLY A 16 -7.81 -12.26 26.94
CA GLY A 16 -6.87 -12.66 25.89
C GLY A 16 -6.40 -11.58 24.91
N PHE A 17 -5.51 -10.69 25.34
CA PHE A 17 -4.52 -10.12 24.43
C PHE A 17 -3.34 -11.10 24.30
N LEU A 18 -3.61 -12.29 23.75
CA LEU A 18 -2.55 -13.22 23.33
C LEU A 18 -2.30 -13.05 21.84
N GLY A 19 -1.20 -12.35 21.53
CA GLY A 19 -0.42 -12.57 20.32
C GLY A 19 -0.83 -11.81 19.06
N THR A 20 -0.11 -10.75 18.72
CA THR A 20 0.06 -10.31 17.33
C THR A 20 1.45 -9.68 17.12
N GLY A 21 2.49 -10.44 17.42
CA GLY A 21 3.86 -10.11 17.01
C GLY A 21 4.16 -10.60 15.60
N LEU A 22 3.32 -10.33 14.61
CA LEU A 22 3.58 -10.44 13.17
C LEU A 22 2.32 -10.02 12.41
N LEU A 23 2.43 -9.01 11.54
CA LEU A 23 1.56 -8.65 10.39
C LEU A 23 1.21 -7.15 10.27
N PRO A 24 2.18 -6.22 10.20
CA PRO A 24 1.93 -4.90 9.60
C PRO A 24 1.97 -4.91 8.05
N ALA A 25 2.09 -6.08 7.39
CA ALA A 25 2.33 -6.13 5.93
C ALA A 25 1.08 -5.90 5.07
N LEU A 26 -0.11 -6.37 5.47
CA LEU A 26 -1.32 -6.28 4.62
C LEU A 26 -1.80 -4.84 4.37
N PRO A 27 -1.88 -3.94 5.37
CA PRO A 27 -2.30 -2.56 5.13
C PRO A 27 -1.29 -1.78 4.28
N ALA A 28 0.00 -2.05 4.47
CA ALA A 28 1.07 -1.40 3.71
C ALA A 28 0.99 -1.76 2.21
N LEU A 29 0.80 -3.04 1.88
CA LEU A 29 0.63 -3.49 0.50
C LEU A 29 -0.62 -2.89 -0.17
N ALA A 30 -1.74 -2.83 0.57
CA ALA A 30 -2.96 -2.20 0.06
C ALA A 30 -2.78 -0.71 -0.21
N GLN A 31 -2.05 -0.01 0.67
CA GLN A 31 -1.71 1.40 0.49
C GLN A 31 -0.80 1.62 -0.72
N GLU A 32 0.23 0.79 -0.88
CA GLU A 32 1.17 0.85 -2.01
C GLU A 32 0.47 0.65 -3.36
N GLN A 33 -0.39 -0.36 -3.45
CA GLN A 33 -1.21 -0.60 -4.65
C GLN A 33 -2.14 0.59 -4.93
N THR A 34 -2.75 1.18 -3.89
CA THR A 34 -3.65 2.32 -4.03
C THR A 34 -2.93 3.55 -4.59
N VAL A 35 -1.70 3.82 -4.15
CA VAL A 35 -0.90 4.95 -4.66
C VAL A 35 -0.51 4.70 -6.12
N LEU A 36 -0.08 3.48 -6.47
CA LEU A 36 0.20 3.13 -7.87
C LEU A 36 -1.02 3.35 -8.75
N ASP A 37 -2.19 2.83 -8.35
CA ASP A 37 -3.42 2.97 -9.13
C ASP A 37 -3.79 4.44 -9.34
N LYS A 38 -3.89 5.22 -8.25
CA LYS A 38 -4.30 6.63 -8.33
C LYS A 38 -3.32 7.52 -9.08
N LYS A 39 -2.01 7.29 -8.92
CA LYS A 39 -0.99 8.17 -9.48
C LYS A 39 -0.54 7.77 -10.87
N CYS A 40 -0.46 6.47 -11.15
CA CYS A 40 0.10 5.98 -12.42
C CYS A 40 -0.96 5.71 -13.49
N THR A 41 -2.25 5.71 -13.16
CA THR A 41 -3.34 5.60 -14.15
C THR A 41 -3.96 6.94 -14.54
N ALA A 42 -3.51 8.04 -13.91
CA ALA A 42 -4.05 9.38 -14.16
C ALA A 42 -3.83 9.87 -15.60
N CYS A 43 -2.76 9.42 -16.28
CA CYS A 43 -2.37 9.91 -17.60
C CYS A 43 -2.45 8.85 -18.71
N HIS A 44 -2.30 7.56 -18.38
CA HIS A 44 -2.34 6.45 -19.33
C HIS A 44 -2.73 5.14 -18.63
N GLN A 45 -3.07 4.12 -19.41
CA GLN A 45 -3.55 2.84 -18.87
C GLN A 45 -2.47 2.09 -18.06
N VAL A 46 -2.92 1.32 -17.06
CA VAL A 46 -2.05 0.58 -16.14
C VAL A 46 -1.34 -0.60 -16.81
N ASP A 47 -1.89 -1.12 -17.91
CA ASP A 47 -1.38 -2.31 -18.59
C ASP A 47 0.08 -2.14 -19.04
N ILE A 48 0.47 -0.92 -19.43
CA ILE A 48 1.85 -0.58 -19.79
C ILE A 48 2.82 -0.90 -18.63
N ILE A 49 2.37 -0.74 -17.38
CA ILE A 49 3.16 -1.03 -16.18
C ILE A 49 3.18 -2.55 -15.92
N LEU A 50 2.02 -3.20 -16.01
CA LEU A 50 1.87 -4.63 -15.70
C LEU A 50 2.59 -5.54 -16.72
N GLU A 51 2.62 -5.13 -17.99
CA GLU A 51 3.27 -5.85 -19.08
C GLU A 51 4.77 -5.55 -19.19
N SER A 52 5.25 -4.51 -18.52
CA SER A 52 6.64 -4.09 -18.57
C SER A 52 7.55 -5.01 -17.75
N ARG A 53 8.57 -5.56 -18.41
CA ARG A 53 9.63 -6.34 -17.78
C ARG A 53 10.84 -5.43 -17.52
N ARG A 54 10.95 -4.93 -16.30
CA ARG A 54 12.02 -3.99 -15.90
C ARG A 54 12.70 -4.43 -14.62
N THR A 55 13.98 -4.15 -14.53
CA THR A 55 14.79 -4.27 -13.32
C THR A 55 14.49 -3.11 -12.36
N VAL A 56 14.95 -3.21 -11.11
CA VAL A 56 14.75 -2.15 -10.12
C VAL A 56 15.35 -0.80 -10.56
N PRO A 57 16.59 -0.73 -11.09
CA PRO A 57 17.15 0.53 -11.60
C PRO A 57 16.32 1.13 -12.74
N GLU A 58 15.87 0.31 -13.70
CA GLU A 58 15.04 0.77 -14.80
C GLU A 58 13.68 1.30 -14.32
N TRP A 59 13.07 0.66 -13.32
CA TRP A 59 11.85 1.18 -12.69
C TRP A 59 12.09 2.54 -12.01
N GLN A 60 13.23 2.73 -11.37
CA GLN A 60 13.60 4.00 -10.75
C GLN A 60 13.73 5.13 -11.78
N GLU A 61 14.34 4.85 -12.92
CA GLU A 61 14.43 5.80 -14.05
C GLU A 61 13.04 6.13 -14.61
N ILE A 62 12.18 5.12 -14.78
CA ILE A 62 10.82 5.32 -15.28
C ILE A 62 10.01 6.18 -14.34
N VAL A 63 9.99 5.87 -13.04
CA VAL A 63 9.23 6.65 -12.03
C VAL A 63 9.75 8.09 -11.95
N THR A 64 11.07 8.29 -12.05
CA THR A 64 11.66 9.63 -12.09
C THR A 64 11.19 10.40 -13.30
N ARG A 65 11.24 9.79 -14.49
CA ARG A 65 10.74 10.39 -15.73
C ARG A 65 9.25 10.71 -15.63
N MET A 66 8.41 9.82 -15.12
CA MET A 66 6.98 10.09 -14.96
C MET A 66 6.70 11.24 -13.98
N ALA A 67 7.50 11.38 -12.93
CA ALA A 67 7.38 12.51 -12.02
C ALA A 67 7.68 13.86 -12.69
N GLU A 68 8.62 13.90 -13.63
CA GLU A 68 8.91 15.10 -14.43
C GLU A 68 7.73 15.48 -15.34
N HIS A 69 6.99 14.49 -15.84
CA HIS A 69 5.80 14.71 -16.69
C HIS A 69 4.53 15.02 -15.89
N ALA A 70 4.48 14.64 -14.61
CA ALA A 70 3.30 14.76 -13.77
C ALA A 70 3.09 16.17 -13.17
N GLU A 71 3.86 17.18 -13.58
CA GLU A 71 3.71 18.59 -13.14
C GLU A 71 3.63 18.79 -11.60
N GLY A 72 4.26 17.90 -10.83
CA GLY A 72 4.25 17.93 -9.35
C GLY A 72 3.21 17.03 -8.68
N GLU A 73 2.30 16.40 -9.44
CA GLU A 73 1.26 15.51 -8.92
C GLU A 73 1.80 14.17 -8.39
N LEU A 74 3.03 13.81 -8.75
CA LEU A 74 3.74 12.63 -8.25
C LEU A 74 4.86 13.07 -7.28
N SER A 75 4.52 13.20 -6.00
CA SER A 75 5.43 13.66 -4.96
C SER A 75 6.62 12.71 -4.72
N LYS A 76 7.68 13.16 -4.04
CA LYS A 76 8.80 12.25 -3.70
C LYS A 76 8.38 11.10 -2.78
N VAL A 77 7.42 11.31 -1.89
CA VAL A 77 6.88 10.24 -1.04
C VAL A 77 6.12 9.22 -1.89
N ASP A 78 5.27 9.68 -2.80
CA ASP A 78 4.53 8.80 -3.72
C ASP A 78 5.49 7.99 -4.61
N GLN A 79 6.57 8.61 -5.11
CA GLN A 79 7.60 7.92 -5.89
C GLN A 79 8.23 6.76 -5.10
N LEU A 80 8.54 6.98 -3.81
CA LEU A 80 9.11 5.92 -2.97
C LEU A 80 8.11 4.79 -2.71
N ILE A 81 6.84 5.12 -2.48
CA ILE A 81 5.77 4.13 -2.27
C ILE A 81 5.59 3.29 -3.54
N VAL A 82 5.49 3.93 -4.71
CA VAL A 82 5.36 3.24 -6.00
C VAL A 82 6.59 2.38 -6.28
N LEU A 83 7.80 2.89 -6.06
CA LEU A 83 9.03 2.11 -6.26
C LEU A 83 9.10 0.89 -5.35
N ASN A 84 8.61 0.99 -4.12
CA ASN A 84 8.54 -0.16 -3.21
C ASN A 84 7.62 -1.25 -3.79
N TYR A 85 6.44 -0.87 -4.27
CA TYR A 85 5.52 -1.80 -4.92
C TYR A 85 6.14 -2.46 -6.15
N LEU A 86 6.69 -1.66 -7.08
CA LEU A 86 7.29 -2.15 -8.32
C LEU A 86 8.42 -3.14 -8.03
N LYS A 87 9.28 -2.82 -7.06
CA LYS A 87 10.38 -3.70 -6.62
C LYS A 87 9.87 -5.04 -6.09
N GLN A 88 8.79 -5.04 -5.31
CA GLN A 88 8.28 -6.24 -4.65
C GLN A 88 7.48 -7.14 -5.60
N HIS A 89 6.81 -6.56 -6.60
CA HIS A 89 5.80 -7.28 -7.39
C HIS A 89 6.09 -7.37 -8.89
N LEU A 90 6.78 -6.39 -9.48
CA LEU A 90 6.90 -6.26 -10.94
C LEU A 90 8.36 -6.20 -11.43
N ALA A 91 9.34 -6.08 -10.54
CA ALA A 91 10.75 -6.04 -10.94
C ALA A 91 11.28 -7.44 -11.29
N VAL A 92 11.91 -7.56 -12.46
CA VAL A 92 12.67 -8.77 -12.83
C VAL A 92 14.08 -8.71 -12.26
N LYS A 93 14.63 -9.88 -11.93
CA LYS A 93 16.04 -10.02 -11.55
C LYS A 93 16.90 -9.89 -12.80
N VAL A 94 18.08 -9.29 -12.65
CA VAL A 94 19.11 -9.33 -13.68
C VAL A 94 19.58 -10.78 -13.80
N VAL A 95 19.20 -11.44 -14.89
CA VAL A 95 19.73 -12.77 -15.24
C VAL A 95 21.04 -12.51 -16.00
N LYS A 96 22.16 -12.91 -15.41
CA LYS A 96 23.47 -12.89 -16.06
C LYS A 96 23.62 -14.09 -16.98
#